data_AF-A0A558DNU8-F1
#
_entry.id   AF-A0A558DNU8-F1
#
_cell.length_a   1.000
_cell.length_b   1.000
_cell.length_c   1.000
_cell.angle_alpha   90.00
_cell.angle_beta   90.00
_cell.angle_gamma   90.00
#
_symmetry.space_group_name_H-M   'P 1'
#
loop_
_entity.id
_entity.type
_entity.pdbx_description
1 polymer ?
#
loop_
_entity_poly.entity_id
_entity_poly.type
_entity_poly.pdbx_seq_one_letter_code
_entity_poly.pdbx_strand_id
1 'polypeptide(L)'
;MSVIIPVNKQYRIELEKYSWQVSQWVSRPSRKNGGNWTGLSWHNTLQQAGETLQRRLVADEDLEGVQEIIDALRASSHLIASAIVASGLPNSWMDRSDPDKEV
;
A
#
# COMPACT_ATOMS: atom_id res chain seq x y z
N MET A 1 -14.41 6.99 -0.32
CA MET A 1 -13.81 6.18 0.76
C MET A 1 -12.33 6.05 0.44
N SER A 2 -11.43 6.49 1.30
CA SER A 2 -9.97 6.34 1.11
C SER A 2 -9.50 5.09 1.84
N VAL A 3 -8.64 4.28 1.21
CA VAL A 3 -8.00 3.13 1.87
C VAL A 3 -6.66 3.60 2.43
N ILE A 4 -6.38 3.29 3.69
CA ILE A 4 -5.10 3.63 4.32
C ILE A 4 -4.41 2.32 4.70
N ILE A 5 -3.20 2.14 4.19
CA ILE A 5 -2.29 1.06 4.55
C ILE A 5 -1.24 1.65 5.48
N PRO A 6 -1.39 1.48 6.81
CA PRO A 6 -0.34 1.88 7.74
C PRO A 6 0.87 0.98 7.53
N VAL A 7 2.05 1.58 7.37
CA VAL A 7 3.32 0.84 7.34
C VAL A 7 3.91 0.85 8.74
N ASN A 8 4.14 2.05 9.27
CA ASN A 8 4.64 2.24 10.63
C ASN A 8 4.22 3.60 11.20
N LYS A 9 4.87 4.03 12.29
CA LYS A 9 4.56 5.33 12.93
C LYS A 9 4.92 6.53 12.06
N GLN A 10 5.83 6.36 11.11
CA GLN A 10 6.38 7.42 10.27
C GLN A 10 5.83 7.40 8.86
N TYR A 11 5.43 6.25 8.32
CA TYR A 11 5.04 6.08 6.92
C TYR A 11 3.70 5.36 6.76
N ARG A 12 2.96 5.76 5.72
CA ARG A 12 1.73 5.08 5.29
C ARG A 12 1.55 5.22 3.77
N ILE A 13 0.75 4.34 3.21
CA ILE A 13 0.30 4.42 1.82
C ILE A 13 -1.21 4.63 1.81
N GLU A 14 -1.71 5.57 1.01
CA GLU A 14 -3.12 5.95 0.96
C GLU A 14 -3.66 5.87 -0.46
N LEU A 15 -4.87 5.34 -0.63
CA LEU A 15 -5.60 5.36 -1.90
C LEU A 15 -6.55 6.56 -1.91
N GLU A 16 -6.28 7.50 -2.81
CA GLU A 16 -7.16 8.65 -3.08
C GLU A 16 -7.45 8.73 -4.58
N LYS A 17 -8.74 8.81 -4.96
CA LYS A 17 -9.21 9.00 -6.35
C LYS A 17 -8.45 8.16 -7.39
N TYR A 18 -8.20 6.88 -7.08
CA TYR A 18 -7.49 5.92 -7.94
C TYR A 18 -5.97 6.12 -8.05
N SER A 19 -5.37 6.92 -7.18
CA SER A 19 -3.92 7.08 -7.08
C SER A 19 -3.44 6.72 -5.68
N TRP A 20 -2.24 6.14 -5.61
CA TRP A 20 -1.60 5.72 -4.38
C TRP A 20 -0.60 6.78 -3.94
N GLN A 21 -0.82 7.34 -2.76
CA GLN A 21 0.04 8.33 -2.15
C GLN A 21 0.95 7.67 -1.12
N VAL A 22 2.25 7.94 -1.17
CA VAL A 22 3.14 7.66 -0.04
C VAL A 22 3.15 8.90 0.85
N SER A 23 2.84 8.73 2.13
CA SER A 23 2.73 9.83 3.09
C SER A 23 3.66 9.59 4.28
N GLN A 24 4.24 10.67 4.80
CA GLN A 24 5.09 10.65 6.00
C GLN A 24 4.51 11.51 7.12
N TRP A 25 4.65 11.04 8.35
CA TRP A 25 4.33 11.81 9.53
C TRP A 25 5.39 12.88 9.77
N VAL A 26 4.97 14.14 9.74
CA VAL A 26 5.84 15.28 10.06
C VAL A 26 5.35 15.90 11.37
N SER A 27 6.18 15.77 12.41
CA SER A 27 5.93 16.38 13.71
C SER A 27 5.95 17.91 13.62
N ARG A 28 4.98 18.58 14.22
CA ARG A 28 4.93 20.05 14.26
C ARG A 28 5.79 20.56 15.43
N PRO A 29 6.73 21.50 15.20
CA PRO A 29 7.60 22.01 16.27
C PRO A 29 6.81 22.63 17.44
N SER A 30 5.64 23.20 17.15
CA SER A 30 4.83 23.95 18.12
C SER A 30 3.91 23.10 18.99
N ARG A 31 3.77 21.78 18.74
CA ARG A 31 2.93 20.89 19.54
C ARG A 31 3.62 19.55 19.76
N LYS A 32 4.00 19.27 21.01
CA LYS A 32 4.75 18.07 21.42
C LYS A 32 4.15 16.73 20.95
N ASN A 33 2.83 16.67 20.78
CA ASN A 33 2.09 15.49 20.30
C ASN A 33 1.30 15.76 19.01
N GLY A 34 1.61 16.85 18.29
CA GLY A 34 0.92 17.23 17.07
C GLY A 34 1.79 17.00 15.85
N GLY A 35 1.23 16.41 14.81
CA GLY A 35 1.89 16.25 13.52
C GLY A 35 0.84 16.13 12.43
N ASN A 36 1.30 16.22 11.19
CA ASN A 36 0.47 16.01 10.02
C ASN A 36 1.12 14.99 9.10
N TRP A 37 0.28 14.16 8.50
CA TRP A 37 0.70 13.38 7.34
C TRP A 37 0.91 14.31 6.16
N THR A 38 2.07 14.20 5.54
CA THR A 38 2.46 14.98 4.37
C THR A 38 2.73 14.02 3.23
N GLY A 39 2.13 14.30 2.07
CA GLY A 39 2.36 13.52 0.86
C GLY A 39 3.77 13.69 0.34
N LEU A 40 4.46 12.58 0.09
CA LEU A 40 5.79 12.53 -0.50
C LEU A 40 5.72 12.36 -2.01
N SER A 41 4.91 11.40 -2.47
CA SER A 41 4.83 11.03 -3.88
C SER A 41 3.48 10.39 -4.22
N TRP A 42 3.13 10.44 -5.50
CA TRP A 42 1.92 9.85 -6.06
C TRP A 42 2.28 8.80 -7.11
N HIS A 43 1.53 7.71 -7.11
CA HIS A 43 1.77 6.55 -7.96
C HIS A 43 0.47 6.00 -8.51
N ASN A 44 0.56 5.37 -9.68
CA ASN A 44 -0.60 4.76 -10.34
C ASN A 44 -0.95 3.39 -9.74
N THR A 45 0.04 2.70 -9.16
CA THR A 45 -0.15 1.37 -8.57
C THR A 45 0.38 1.29 -7.15
N LEU A 46 -0.20 0.40 -6.35
CA LEU A 46 0.26 0.11 -5.00
C LEU A 46 1.70 -0.41 -4.99
N GLN A 47 2.07 -1.22 -5.99
CA GLN A 47 3.43 -1.74 -6.16
C GLN A 47 4.43 -0.59 -6.33
N GLN A 48 4.16 0.38 -7.19
CA GLN A 48 5.04 1.54 -7.39
C GLN A 48 5.21 2.37 -6.11
N ALA A 49 4.13 2.55 -5.34
CA ALA A 49 4.18 3.23 -4.06
C ALA A 49 5.04 2.44 -3.04
N GLY A 50 4.85 1.13 -2.97
CA GLY A 50 5.64 0.23 -2.12
C GLY A 50 7.13 0.24 -2.45
N GLU A 51 7.48 0.10 -3.72
CA GLU A 51 8.89 0.13 -4.18
C GLU A 51 9.55 1.49 -3.91
N THR A 52 8.81 2.59 -4.07
CA THR A 52 9.32 3.93 -3.78
C THR A 52 9.60 4.11 -2.29
N LEU A 53 8.68 3.64 -1.44
CA LEU A 53 8.87 3.69 -0.01
C LEU A 53 10.02 2.76 0.45
N GLN A 54 10.13 1.57 -0.13
CA GLN A 54 11.23 0.64 0.16
C GLN A 54 12.58 1.25 -0.19
N ARG A 55 12.74 1.84 -1.38
CA ARG A 55 13.98 2.52 -1.77
C ARG A 55 14.36 3.63 -0.79
N ARG A 56 13.36 4.35 -0.25
CA ARG A 56 13.59 5.41 0.72
C ARG A 56 14.06 4.88 2.06
N LEU A 57 13.43 3.84 2.59
CA LEU A 57 13.85 3.24 3.86
C LEU A 57 15.25 2.61 3.76
N VAL A 58 15.58 2.00 2.62
CA VAL A 58 16.95 1.53 2.36
C VAL A 58 17.94 2.69 2.34
N ALA A 59 17.58 3.83 1.74
CA ALA A 59 18.44 5.03 1.73
C ALA A 59 18.59 5.66 3.12
N ASP A 60 17.58 5.53 3.98
CA ASP A 60 17.58 6.00 5.37
C ASP A 60 18.22 4.98 6.34
N GLU A 61 18.79 3.88 5.84
CA GLU A 61 19.37 2.74 6.60
C GLU A 61 18.38 2.05 7.56
N ASP A 62 17.07 2.22 7.34
CA ASP A 62 16.00 1.66 8.17
C ASP A 62 15.58 0.26 7.67
N LEU A 63 16.38 -0.75 8.05
CA LEU A 63 16.13 -2.15 7.69
C LEU A 63 14.86 -2.72 8.35
N GLU A 64 14.51 -2.28 9.56
CA GLU A 64 13.27 -2.69 10.23
C GLU A 64 12.06 -2.17 9.45
N GLY A 65 12.09 -0.90 9.03
CA GLY A 65 11.04 -0.31 8.22
C GLY A 65 10.83 -1.01 6.87
N VAL A 66 11.88 -1.54 6.24
CA VAL A 66 11.75 -2.32 4.99
C VAL A 66 10.90 -3.57 5.21
N GLN A 67 11.11 -4.29 6.32
CA GLN A 67 10.32 -5.47 6.66
C GLN A 67 8.86 -5.10 6.95
N GLU A 68 8.63 -3.98 7.66
CA GLU A 68 7.29 -3.46 7.94
C GLU A 68 6.51 -3.13 6.66
N ILE A 69 7.16 -2.62 5.60
CA ILE A 69 6.51 -2.42 4.29
C ILE A 69 6.04 -3.76 3.72
N ILE A 70 6.92 -4.76 3.70
CA ILE A 70 6.62 -6.07 3.11
C ILE A 70 5.42 -6.69 3.82
N ASP A 71 5.41 -6.63 5.14
CA ASP A 71 4.34 -7.19 5.96
C ASP A 71 3.02 -6.41 5.77
N ALA A 72 3.07 -5.08 5.72
CA ALA A 72 1.90 -4.24 5.46
C ALA A 72 1.29 -4.49 4.07
N LEU A 73 2.13 -4.61 3.04
CA LEU A 73 1.69 -4.89 1.67
C LEU A 73 1.14 -6.31 1.54
N ARG A 74 1.76 -7.31 2.19
CA ARG A 74 1.27 -8.69 2.21
C ARG A 74 -0.09 -8.77 2.91
N ALA A 75 -0.24 -8.17 4.09
CA ALA A 75 -1.50 -8.14 4.82
C ALA A 75 -2.61 -7.46 4.01
N SER A 76 -2.30 -6.31 3.39
CA SER A 76 -3.25 -5.57 2.54
C SER A 76 -3.66 -6.37 1.31
N SER A 77 -2.71 -7.04 0.65
CA SER A 77 -2.98 -7.89 -0.50
C SER A 77 -3.89 -9.07 -0.13
N HIS A 78 -3.66 -9.67 1.04
CA HIS A 78 -4.50 -10.74 1.56
C HIS A 78 -5.93 -10.25 1.82
N LEU A 79 -6.09 -9.10 2.49
CA LEU A 79 -7.41 -8.50 2.74
C LEU A 79 -8.16 -8.17 1.44
N ILE A 80 -7.47 -7.64 0.43
CA ILE A 80 -8.06 -7.36 -0.88
C ILE A 80 -8.48 -8.67 -1.55
N ALA A 81 -7.63 -9.70 -1.57
CA ALA A 81 -7.95 -10.99 -2.16
C ALA A 81 -9.15 -11.66 -1.47
N SER A 82 -9.18 -11.67 -0.13
CA SER A 82 -10.29 -12.18 0.66
C SER A 82 -11.59 -11.42 0.39
N ALA A 83 -11.52 -10.08 0.27
CA ALA A 83 -12.68 -9.26 -0.05
C ALA A 83 -13.21 -9.53 -1.47
N ILE A 84 -12.33 -9.74 -2.45
CA ILE A 84 -12.71 -10.13 -3.81
C ILE A 84 -13.44 -11.48 -3.78
N VAL A 85 -12.88 -12.50 -3.13
CA VAL A 85 -13.51 -13.82 -3.00
C VAL A 85 -14.87 -13.73 -2.29
N ALA A 86 -14.95 -12.98 -1.19
CA ALA A 86 -16.19 -12.80 -0.43
C ALA A 86 -17.26 -11.98 -1.18
N SER A 87 -16.87 -11.11 -2.10
CA SER A 87 -17.80 -10.26 -2.86
C SER A 87 -18.63 -11.03 -3.89
N GLY A 88 -18.27 -12.28 -4.21
CA GLY A 88 -18.97 -13.09 -5.20
C GLY A 88 -18.92 -12.53 -6.62
N LEU A 89 -18.08 -11.51 -6.88
CA LEU A 89 -17.83 -11.01 -8.23
C LEU A 89 -17.14 -12.12 -9.03
N PRO A 90 -17.69 -12.54 -10.19
CA PRO A 90 -17.02 -13.51 -11.03
C PRO A 90 -15.64 -12.97 -11.42
N ASN A 91 -14.58 -13.68 -11.05
CA ASN A 91 -13.20 -13.35 -11.39
C ASN A 91 -12.95 -13.67 -12.87
N SER A 92 -13.56 -12.92 -13.78
CA SER A 92 -13.46 -13.09 -15.23
C SER A 92 -12.04 -12.97 -15.79
N TRP A 93 -11.08 -12.54 -14.96
CA TRP A 93 -9.66 -12.45 -15.28
C TRP A 93 -8.84 -13.66 -14.77
N MET A 94 -9.30 -14.39 -13.75
CA MET A 94 -8.73 -15.69 -13.37
C MET A 94 -9.32 -16.83 -14.23
N ASP A 95 -10.58 -16.72 -14.65
CA ASP A 95 -11.23 -17.69 -15.54
C ASP A 95 -10.67 -17.69 -16.98
N ARG A 96 -9.78 -16.75 -17.32
CA ARG A 96 -9.10 -16.69 -18.63
C ARG A 96 -7.89 -17.62 -18.72
N SER A 97 -7.67 -18.47 -17.74
CA SER A 97 -6.47 -19.31 -17.62
C SER A 97 -6.64 -20.73 -18.17
N ASP A 98 -7.52 -20.96 -19.15
CA ASP A 98 -7.48 -22.22 -19.92
C ASP A 98 -8.17 -22.08 -21.30
N PRO A 99 -7.46 -21.61 -22.35
CA PRO A 99 -7.96 -21.68 -23.71
C PRO A 99 -7.98 -23.10 -24.29
N ASP A 100 -7.51 -24.13 -23.57
CA ASP A 100 -7.36 -25.50 -24.08
C ASP A 100 -8.32 -26.54 -23.45
N LYS A 101 -9.40 -26.11 -22.79
CA LYS A 101 -10.52 -27.01 -22.46
C LYS A 101 -11.63 -26.92 -23.50
N GLU A 102 -11.29 -27.28 -24.73
CA GLU A 102 -12.28 -27.80 -25.69
C GLU A 102 -12.10 -29.31 -25.85
N VAL A 103 -13.25 -30.01 -25.73
CA VAL A 103 -13.56 -31.44 -25.95
C VAL A 103 -13.42 -32.38 -24.75
#